data_AF-A0A5M9WLS8-F1
#
_entry.id   AF-A0A5M9WLS8-F1
#
_cell.length_a   1.000
_cell.length_b   1.000
_cell.length_c   1.000
_cell.angle_alpha   90.00
_cell.angle_beta   90.00
_cell.angle_gamma   90.00
#
_symmetry.space_group_name_H-M   'P 1'
#
loop_
_entity.id
_entity.type
_entity.pdbx_description
1 polymer ?
#
loop_
_entity_poly.entity_id
_entity_poly.type
_entity_poly.pdbx_seq_one_letter_code
_entity_poly.pdbx_strand_id
1 'polypeptide(L)'
;MFSFPVEVWCGEGSWVKINSYQDFKREMATISYGGFTKILSNIKKYITDDEVRAFYPKNYFTDSAEVEFFIFTDRSIIRFRQNAKASDVMYCKDFQVETLRIIKSNSRQEEIQLEIKLRSGENFFFDSKTDSNHEWVDSYAKYIENIFIMLK
;
A
#
# COMPACT_ATOMS: atom_id res chain seq x y z
N MET A 1 16.18 -7.44 -6.60
CA MET A 1 14.86 -8.03 -6.30
C MET A 1 14.58 -7.72 -4.84
N PHE A 2 13.80 -6.66 -4.56
CA PHE A 2 13.48 -6.26 -3.19
C PHE A 2 12.07 -6.78 -2.87
N SER A 3 12.00 -7.75 -1.98
CA SER A 3 10.76 -8.36 -1.51
C SER A 3 11.09 -8.91 -0.13
N PHE A 4 10.49 -8.34 0.91
CA PHE A 4 10.71 -8.79 2.28
C PHE A 4 9.38 -9.01 2.99
N PRO A 5 9.29 -10.10 3.76
CA PRO A 5 8.04 -10.65 4.25
C PRO A 5 7.31 -9.76 5.24
N VAL A 6 6.02 -9.59 4.98
CA VAL A 6 5.02 -9.17 5.94
C VAL A 6 4.28 -10.42 6.41
N GLU A 7 4.05 -10.56 7.72
CA GLU A 7 3.23 -11.65 8.25
C GLU A 7 1.85 -11.11 8.57
N VAL A 8 0.83 -11.81 8.06
CA VAL A 8 -0.56 -11.40 8.15
C VAL A 8 -1.37 -12.52 8.79
N TRP A 9 -2.24 -12.16 9.73
CA TRP A 9 -3.22 -13.07 10.27
C TRP A 9 -4.40 -13.21 9.31
N CYS A 10 -4.62 -14.41 8.76
CA CYS A 10 -5.66 -14.67 7.77
C CYS A 10 -6.91 -15.32 8.38
N GLY A 11 -7.36 -14.93 9.57
CA GLY A 11 -8.67 -15.29 10.17
C GLY A 11 -8.95 -16.78 10.48
N GLU A 12 -8.30 -17.72 9.79
CA GLU A 12 -8.44 -19.18 9.88
C GLU A 12 -7.40 -19.81 10.81
N GLY A 13 -6.79 -19.02 11.71
CA GLY A 13 -5.83 -19.53 12.68
C GLY A 13 -4.40 -19.68 12.17
N SER A 14 -4.06 -19.09 11.02
CA SER A 14 -2.70 -19.13 10.46
C SER A 14 -2.15 -17.74 10.09
N TRP A 15 -0.85 -17.59 10.33
CA TRP A 15 -0.06 -16.47 9.83
C TRP A 15 0.43 -16.79 8.42
N VAL A 16 0.10 -15.93 7.46
CA VAL A 16 0.59 -16.03 6.08
C VAL A 16 1.67 -15.00 5.85
N LYS A 17 2.77 -15.45 5.24
CA LYS A 17 3.90 -14.61 4.89
C LYS A 17 3.69 -14.01 3.49
N ILE A 18 3.36 -12.74 3.43
CA ILE A 18 3.29 -11.94 2.21
C ILE A 18 4.69 -11.43 1.88
N ASN A 19 5.37 -12.09 0.95
CA ASN A 19 6.70 -11.65 0.51
C ASN A 19 6.60 -10.62 -0.61
N SER A 20 5.55 -10.70 -1.42
CA SER A 20 5.43 -9.95 -2.68
C SER A 20 4.01 -9.41 -2.90
N TYR A 21 3.87 -8.50 -3.87
CA TYR A 21 2.56 -8.08 -4.36
C TYR A 21 1.75 -9.26 -4.91
N GLN A 22 2.41 -10.27 -5.49
CA GLN A 22 1.74 -11.49 -5.95
C GLN A 22 1.14 -12.29 -4.80
N ASP A 23 1.90 -12.44 -3.70
CA ASP A 23 1.37 -13.08 -2.49
C ASP A 23 0.18 -12.30 -1.96
N PHE A 24 0.32 -10.97 -1.85
CA PHE A 24 -0.78 -10.11 -1.39
C PHE A 24 -2.05 -10.32 -2.23
N LYS A 25 -1.94 -10.28 -3.56
CA LYS A 25 -3.10 -10.50 -4.44
C LYS A 25 -3.69 -11.90 -4.29
N ARG A 26 -2.87 -12.93 -4.10
CA ARG A 26 -3.33 -14.31 -3.93
C ARG A 26 -4.15 -14.43 -2.64
N GLU A 27 -3.62 -13.92 -1.53
CA GLU A 27 -4.30 -13.95 -0.24
C GLU A 27 -5.56 -13.05 -0.23
N MET A 28 -5.52 -11.89 -0.89
CA MET A 28 -6.69 -11.00 -0.95
C MET A 28 -7.73 -11.42 -1.99
N ALA A 29 -7.40 -12.32 -2.92
CA ALA A 29 -8.38 -12.88 -3.84
C ALA A 29 -9.29 -13.91 -3.16
N THR A 30 -8.79 -14.59 -2.12
CA THR A 30 -9.57 -15.56 -1.32
C THR A 30 -10.38 -14.86 -0.23
N ILE A 31 -9.86 -13.74 0.30
CA ILE A 31 -10.51 -12.94 1.34
C ILE A 31 -11.41 -11.86 0.70
N SER A 32 -12.72 -12.11 0.62
CA SER A 32 -13.69 -11.13 0.13
C SER A 32 -13.99 -10.04 1.17
N TYR A 33 -13.02 -9.16 1.45
CA TYR A 33 -13.24 -7.97 2.27
C TYR A 33 -13.92 -6.88 1.44
N GLY A 34 -15.16 -6.51 1.81
CA GLY A 34 -15.81 -5.26 1.39
C GLY A 34 -16.11 -5.05 -0.10
N GLY A 35 -15.98 -6.06 -0.96
CA GLY A 35 -16.27 -5.92 -2.40
C GLY A 35 -15.21 -5.17 -3.20
N PHE A 36 -14.01 -4.98 -2.64
CA PHE A 36 -12.90 -4.28 -3.30
C PHE A 36 -12.09 -5.15 -4.27
N THR A 37 -12.50 -6.38 -4.57
CA THR A 37 -11.87 -7.24 -5.61
C THR A 37 -11.81 -6.55 -7.00
N LYS A 38 -12.71 -5.57 -7.24
CA LYS A 38 -12.69 -4.72 -8.42
C LYS A 38 -11.44 -3.85 -8.53
N ILE A 39 -10.88 -3.34 -7.42
CA ILE A 39 -9.67 -2.52 -7.47
C ILE A 39 -8.48 -3.35 -7.92
N LEU A 40 -8.32 -4.57 -7.40
CA LEU A 40 -7.25 -5.49 -7.81
C LEU A 40 -7.38 -5.90 -9.29
N SER A 41 -8.61 -6.09 -9.76
CA SER A 41 -8.88 -6.37 -11.17
C SER A 41 -8.57 -5.17 -12.07
N ASN A 42 -8.79 -3.95 -11.58
CA ASN A 42 -8.44 -2.73 -12.29
C ASN A 42 -6.92 -2.54 -12.33
N ILE A 43 -6.20 -2.75 -11.24
CA ILE A 43 -4.73 -2.62 -11.19
C ILE A 43 -4.07 -3.45 -12.29
N LYS A 44 -4.48 -4.73 -12.43
CA LYS A 44 -3.96 -5.66 -13.45
C LYS A 44 -4.10 -5.18 -14.90
N LYS A 45 -4.95 -4.19 -15.18
CA LYS A 45 -5.13 -3.61 -16.53
C LYS A 45 -4.04 -2.59 -16.88
N TYR A 46 -3.34 -2.04 -15.88
CA TYR A 46 -2.40 -0.94 -16.06
C TYR A 46 -0.96 -1.30 -15.71
N ILE A 47 -0.75 -2.35 -14.92
CA ILE A 47 0.58 -2.74 -14.44
C ILE A 47 0.70 -4.26 -14.35
N THR A 48 1.87 -4.78 -14.74
CA THR A 48 2.23 -6.18 -14.55
C THR A 48 2.95 -6.37 -13.21
N ASP A 49 2.94 -7.60 -12.69
CA ASP A 49 3.44 -7.87 -11.34
C ASP A 49 4.94 -7.66 -11.18
N ASP A 50 5.70 -7.85 -12.24
CA ASP A 50 7.15 -7.68 -12.32
C ASP A 50 7.59 -6.20 -12.27
N GLU A 51 6.67 -5.29 -12.60
CA GLU A 51 6.89 -3.84 -12.49
C GLU A 51 6.74 -3.33 -11.05
N VAL A 52 6.05 -4.08 -10.18
CA VAL A 52 5.78 -3.65 -8.80
C VAL A 52 7.02 -3.81 -7.93
N ARG A 53 7.49 -2.70 -7.36
CA ARG A 53 8.62 -2.65 -6.41
C ARG A 53 8.17 -2.47 -4.97
N ALA A 54 7.13 -1.68 -4.76
CA ALA A 54 6.45 -1.53 -3.49
C ALA A 54 4.97 -1.22 -3.71
N PHE A 55 4.14 -1.42 -2.68
CA PHE A 55 2.73 -1.09 -2.74
C PHE A 55 2.21 -0.68 -1.36
N TYR A 56 1.07 0.03 -1.34
CA TYR A 56 0.39 0.42 -0.11
C TYR A 56 -1.15 0.37 -0.28
N PRO A 57 -1.84 -0.52 0.44
CA PRO A 57 -3.29 -0.70 0.35
C PRO A 57 -4.07 0.23 1.31
N LYS A 58 -3.96 1.55 1.16
CA LYS A 58 -4.57 2.53 2.07
C LYS A 58 -6.08 2.28 2.27
N ASN A 59 -6.49 2.19 3.53
CA ASN A 59 -7.88 1.96 3.98
C ASN A 59 -8.50 0.61 3.54
N TYR A 60 -7.73 -0.32 2.98
CA TYR A 60 -8.29 -1.56 2.43
C TYR A 60 -8.89 -2.49 3.50
N PHE A 61 -8.34 -2.49 4.72
CA PHE A 61 -8.81 -3.30 5.84
C PHE A 61 -9.60 -2.49 6.88
N THR A 62 -10.09 -1.32 6.51
CA THR A 62 -10.90 -0.45 7.39
C THR A 62 -12.35 -0.41 6.92
N ASP A 63 -13.24 0.15 7.74
CA ASP A 63 -14.63 0.41 7.36
C ASP A 63 -14.78 1.69 6.50
N SER A 64 -13.69 2.17 5.90
CA SER A 64 -13.70 3.38 5.08
C SER A 64 -14.57 3.18 3.83
N ALA A 65 -15.35 4.21 3.49
CA ALA A 65 -16.11 4.26 2.23
C ALA A 65 -15.23 4.44 0.99
N GLU A 66 -13.92 4.65 1.20
CA GLU A 66 -12.92 4.88 0.17
C GLU A 66 -11.65 4.09 0.45
N VAL A 67 -11.19 3.40 -0.59
CA VAL A 67 -9.91 2.70 -0.60
C VAL A 67 -9.00 3.32 -1.64
N GLU A 68 -7.72 3.40 -1.31
CA GLU A 68 -6.69 3.79 -2.25
C GLU A 68 -5.61 2.70 -2.30
N PHE A 69 -5.10 2.44 -3.49
CA PHE A 69 -4.04 1.48 -3.72
C PHE A 69 -2.90 2.19 -4.43
N PHE A 70 -1.77 2.30 -3.75
CA PHE A 70 -0.56 2.89 -4.30
C PHE A 70 0.35 1.78 -4.78
N ILE A 71 0.81 1.89 -6.02
CA ILE A 71 1.81 1.01 -6.62
C ILE A 71 3.02 1.84 -7.00
N PHE A 72 4.18 1.38 -6.57
CA PHE A 72 5.46 2.02 -6.86
C PHE A 72 6.27 1.12 -7.80
N THR A 73 6.73 1.71 -8.89
CA THR A 73 7.60 1.09 -9.88
C THR A 73 8.93 1.83 -9.96
N ASP A 74 9.89 1.32 -10.72
CA ASP A 74 11.19 1.99 -10.90
C ASP A 74 11.07 3.43 -11.46
N ARG A 75 9.95 3.80 -12.10
CA ARG A 75 9.78 5.11 -12.76
C ARG A 75 8.49 5.85 -12.41
N SER A 76 7.55 5.20 -11.76
CA SER A 76 6.20 5.74 -11.61
C SER A 76 5.58 5.40 -10.26
N ILE A 77 4.77 6.34 -9.77
CA ILE A 77 3.80 6.11 -8.70
C ILE A 77 2.42 6.06 -9.35
N ILE A 78 1.67 5.01 -9.07
CA ILE A 78 0.32 4.81 -9.60
C ILE A 78 -0.63 4.72 -8.42
N ARG A 79 -1.64 5.59 -8.37
CA ARG A 79 -2.71 5.53 -7.36
C ARG A 79 -3.99 5.09 -8.02
N PHE A 80 -4.58 4.03 -7.48
CA PHE A 80 -5.94 3.61 -7.78
C PHE A 80 -6.82 4.04 -6.62
N ARG A 81 -7.89 4.79 -6.88
CA ARG A 81 -8.84 5.19 -5.85
C ARG A 81 -10.22 4.66 -6.23
N GLN A 82 -10.92 4.11 -5.25
CA GLN A 82 -12.28 3.61 -5.43
C GLN A 82 -13.14 4.00 -4.23
N ASN A 83 -14.30 4.57 -4.51
CA ASN A 83 -15.36 4.78 -3.53
C ASN A 83 -16.72 4.34 -4.11
N ALA A 84 -17.81 4.55 -3.37
CA ALA A 84 -19.15 4.14 -3.80
C ALA A 84 -19.65 4.80 -5.10
N LYS A 85 -19.09 5.96 -5.49
CA LYS A 85 -19.57 6.77 -6.62
C LYS A 85 -18.67 6.70 -7.84
N ALA A 86 -17.36 6.56 -7.65
CA ALA A 86 -16.39 6.66 -8.71
C ALA A 86 -15.12 5.83 -8.44
N SER A 87 -14.39 5.58 -9.52
CA SER A 87 -13.01 5.10 -9.47
C SER A 87 -12.14 6.01 -10.33
N ASP A 88 -10.96 6.38 -9.83
CA ASP A 88 -9.95 7.10 -10.60
C ASP A 88 -8.59 6.40 -10.53
N VAL A 89 -7.78 6.69 -11.55
CA VAL A 89 -6.40 6.24 -11.64
C VAL A 89 -5.53 7.47 -11.87
N MET A 90 -4.57 7.69 -10.99
CA MET A 90 -3.55 8.73 -11.13
C MET A 90 -2.21 8.08 -11.44
N TYR A 91 -1.48 8.65 -12.40
CA TYR A 91 -0.20 8.15 -12.86
C TYR A 91 0.85 9.26 -12.82
N CYS A 92 1.79 9.18 -11.87
CA CYS A 92 2.91 10.10 -11.73
C CYS A 92 4.15 9.45 -12.36
N LYS A 93 4.43 9.79 -13.62
CA LYS A 93 5.57 9.28 -14.38
C LYS A 93 6.84 10.08 -14.11
N ASP A 94 7.98 9.41 -14.09
CA ASP A 94 9.33 9.99 -14.01
C ASP A 94 9.42 10.99 -12.83
N PHE A 95 8.81 10.61 -11.70
CA PHE A 95 8.65 11.47 -10.55
C PHE A 95 10.00 11.81 -9.90
N GLN A 96 10.09 13.01 -9.31
CA GLN A 96 11.24 13.42 -8.52
C GLN A 96 10.79 13.72 -7.11
N VAL A 97 11.33 12.97 -6.15
CA VAL A 97 11.07 13.17 -4.72
C VAL A 97 11.79 14.44 -4.27
N GLU A 98 11.02 15.41 -3.77
CA GLU A 98 11.52 16.63 -3.15
C GLU A 98 11.77 16.40 -1.66
N THR A 99 10.79 15.82 -0.97
CA THR A 99 10.88 15.49 0.46
C THR A 99 10.44 14.06 0.68
N LEU A 100 11.23 13.31 1.43
CA LEU A 100 10.91 11.97 1.92
C LEU A 100 11.14 11.94 3.42
N ARG A 101 10.09 11.79 4.21
CA ARG A 101 10.18 11.83 5.67
C ARG A 101 9.40 10.69 6.30
N ILE A 102 10.11 9.89 7.09
CA ILE A 102 9.54 8.84 7.93
C ILE A 102 9.46 9.34 9.38
N ILE A 103 8.33 9.10 10.03
CA ILE A 103 8.10 9.45 11.43
C ILE A 103 7.75 8.15 12.15
N LYS A 104 8.46 7.85 13.23
CA LYS A 104 8.23 6.67 14.07
C LYS A 104 7.77 7.10 15.45
N SER A 105 6.73 6.48 15.96
CA SER A 105 6.31 6.66 17.34
C SER A 105 7.28 5.95 18.29
N ASN A 106 7.53 6.54 19.46
CA ASN A 106 8.29 5.90 20.55
C ASN A 106 7.41 4.99 21.43
N SER A 107 6.19 4.67 20.99
CA SER A 107 5.26 3.82 21.75
C SER A 107 5.60 2.34 21.58
N ARG A 108 4.89 1.46 22.32
CA ARG A 108 5.06 0.00 22.22
C ARG A 108 4.56 -0.59 20.91
N GLN A 109 3.72 0.14 20.17
CA GLN A 109 3.25 -0.26 18.84
C GLN A 109 4.09 0.51 17.81
N GLU A 110 4.61 -0.20 16.79
CA GLU A 110 5.44 0.39 15.73
C GLU A 110 4.57 1.20 14.76
N GLU A 111 4.00 2.29 15.25
CA GLU A 111 3.28 3.26 14.43
C GLU A 111 4.28 4.06 13.60
N ILE A 112 4.12 4.00 12.28
CA ILE A 112 5.00 4.66 11.32
C ILE A 112 4.15 5.49 10.37
N GLN A 113 4.62 6.70 10.09
CA GLN A 113 4.07 7.58 9.08
C GLN A 113 5.11 7.89 8.01
N LEU A 114 4.67 8.10 6.78
CA LEU A 114 5.48 8.51 5.65
C LEU A 114 4.87 9.69 4.92
N GLU A 115 5.66 10.76 4.81
CA GLU A 115 5.39 11.92 3.98
C GLU A 115 6.28 11.85 2.72
N ILE A 116 5.67 11.89 1.55
CA ILE A 116 6.35 11.99 0.24
C ILE A 116 5.85 13.25 -0.44
N LYS A 117 6.75 14.19 -0.72
CA LYS A 117 6.47 15.37 -1.55
C LYS A 117 7.22 15.25 -2.85
N LEU A 118 6.52 15.38 -3.97
CA LEU A 118 7.12 15.42 -5.30
C LEU A 118 7.39 16.86 -5.72
N ARG A 119 8.41 17.06 -6.57
CA ARG A 119 8.71 18.39 -7.15
C ARG A 119 7.58 18.95 -8.01
N SER A 120 6.73 18.09 -8.55
CA SER A 120 5.52 18.47 -9.28
C SER A 120 4.41 19.03 -8.37
N GLY A 121 4.55 18.88 -7.05
CA GLY A 121 3.65 19.44 -6.04
C GLY A 121 2.71 18.43 -5.39
N GLU A 122 2.60 17.20 -5.92
CA GLU A 122 1.83 16.12 -5.29
C GLU A 122 2.45 15.73 -3.95
N ASN A 123 1.57 15.46 -3.00
CA ASN A 123 1.95 15.00 -1.67
C ASN A 123 1.20 13.71 -1.33
N PHE A 124 1.93 12.73 -0.84
CA PHE A 124 1.40 11.48 -0.33
C PHE A 124 1.68 11.38 1.16
N PHE A 125 0.65 10.97 1.91
CA PHE A 125 0.75 10.71 3.33
C PHE A 125 0.20 9.32 3.62
N PHE A 126 1.03 8.51 4.28
CA PHE A 126 0.70 7.18 4.73
C PHE A 126 0.88 7.10 6.24
N ASP A 127 -0.06 6.46 6.91
CA ASP A 127 -0.05 6.28 8.36
C ASP A 127 -0.49 4.86 8.67
N SER A 128 0.41 4.06 9.25
CA SER A 128 0.15 2.64 9.48
C SER A 128 -1.02 2.39 10.41
N LYS A 129 -1.36 3.33 11.28
CA LYS A 129 -2.45 3.21 12.25
C LYS A 129 -3.78 3.66 11.66
N THR A 130 -3.81 4.83 11.00
CA THR A 130 -5.08 5.38 10.52
C THR A 130 -5.55 4.76 9.21
N ASP A 131 -4.61 4.25 8.41
CA ASP A 131 -4.91 3.67 7.10
C ASP A 131 -5.21 2.17 7.16
N SER A 132 -5.15 1.57 8.35
CA SER A 132 -5.35 0.15 8.60
C SER A 132 -6.23 -0.08 9.84
N ASN A 133 -6.36 -1.33 10.26
CA ASN A 133 -6.99 -1.71 11.51
C ASN A 133 -5.95 -2.29 12.48
N HIS A 134 -6.35 -2.57 13.72
CA HIS A 134 -5.45 -3.04 14.78
C HIS A 134 -4.68 -4.34 14.46
N GLU A 135 -5.17 -5.19 13.55
CA GLU A 135 -4.49 -6.42 13.13
C GLU A 135 -3.41 -6.16 12.06
N TRP A 136 -3.50 -5.03 11.35
CA TRP A 136 -2.70 -4.72 10.18
C TRP A 136 -1.70 -3.58 10.37
N VAL A 137 -1.68 -2.92 11.53
CA VAL A 137 -0.77 -1.79 11.81
C VAL A 137 0.69 -2.15 11.55
N ASP A 138 1.17 -3.27 12.09
CA ASP A 138 2.57 -3.70 11.92
C ASP A 138 2.89 -4.06 10.45
N SER A 139 1.90 -4.59 9.74
CA SER A 139 2.02 -4.88 8.30
C SER A 139 2.14 -3.59 7.48
N TYR A 140 1.35 -2.57 7.81
CA TYR A 140 1.39 -1.28 7.14
C TYR A 140 2.66 -0.50 7.48
N ALA A 141 3.17 -0.62 8.70
CA ALA A 141 4.46 -0.08 9.10
C ALA A 141 5.58 -0.63 8.19
N LYS A 142 5.59 -1.94 7.93
CA LYS A 142 6.53 -2.58 7.01
C LYS A 142 6.34 -2.12 5.56
N TYR A 143 5.10 -1.96 5.08
CA TYR A 143 4.86 -1.39 3.74
C TYR A 143 5.44 0.02 3.62
N ILE A 144 5.24 0.86 4.64
CA ILE A 144 5.80 2.21 4.68
C ILE A 144 7.33 2.19 4.65
N GLU A 145 7.98 1.35 5.47
CA GLU A 145 9.44 1.23 5.48
C GLU A 145 9.98 0.79 4.12
N ASN A 146 9.31 -0.17 3.47
CA ASN A 146 9.69 -0.63 2.14
C ASN A 146 9.61 0.48 1.10
N ILE A 147 8.56 1.31 1.13
CA ILE A 147 8.42 2.48 0.25
C ILE A 147 9.53 3.49 0.54
N PHE A 148 9.81 3.77 1.80
CA PHE A 148 10.89 4.69 2.18
C PHE A 148 12.26 4.21 1.69
N ILE A 149 12.57 2.92 1.82
CA ILE A 149 13.83 2.32 1.34
C ILE A 149 13.93 2.39 -0.19
N MET A 150 12.83 2.13 -0.89
CA MET A 150 12.79 2.16 -2.36
C MET A 150 13.02 3.56 -2.92
N LEU A 151 12.47 4.59 -2.26
CA LEU A 151 12.50 5.97 -2.73
C LEU A 151 13.74 6.76 -2.31
N LYS A 152 14.60 6.18 -1.47
CA LYS A 152 15.85 6.78 -0.98
C LYS A 152 17.00 6.56 -1.96
#